data_AF-A0A645H9W0-F1
#
_entry.id   AF-A0A645H9W0-F1
#
_cell.length_a   1.000
_cell.length_b   1.000
_cell.length_c   1.000
_cell.angle_alpha   90.00
_cell.angle_beta   90.00
_cell.angle_gamma   90.00
#
_symmetry.space_group_name_H-M   'P 1'
#
loop_
_entity.id
_entity.type
_entity.pdbx_description
1 polymer ?
#
loop_
_entity_poly.entity_id
_entity_poly.type
_entity_poly.pdbx_seq_one_letter_code
_entity_poly.pdbx_strand_id
1 'polypeptide(L)'
;MALATFNNPSGLNKVGDNMYTQSNNSGIAQVGPANSGGRGKFNPGSLEMANVDLAQEFSNMIITQRGFQANSKIISVSDEMLQELANLKR
;
A
#
# COMPACT_ATOMS: atom_id res chain seq x y z
N MET A 1 -28.02 -13.41 4.15
CA MET A 1 -26.68 -12.86 3.84
C MET A 1 -25.88 -12.82 5.13
N ALA A 2 -24.69 -13.42 5.15
CA ALA A 2 -23.82 -13.43 6.31
C ALA A 2 -22.57 -12.60 6.03
N LEU A 3 -22.08 -11.88 7.03
CA LEU A 3 -20.84 -11.12 6.97
C LEU A 3 -19.78 -11.83 7.81
N ALA A 4 -18.56 -11.89 7.30
CA ALA A 4 -17.40 -12.34 8.04
C ALA A 4 -16.62 -11.12 8.54
N THR A 5 -16.29 -11.10 9.83
CA THR A 5 -15.35 -10.14 10.41
C THR A 5 -14.11 -10.86 10.91
N PHE A 6 -13.00 -10.15 10.94
CA PHE A 6 -11.71 -10.64 11.41
C PHE A 6 -11.22 -9.73 12.53
N ASN A 7 -10.53 -10.29 13.52
CA ASN A 7 -9.99 -9.50 14.62
C ASN A 7 -8.94 -8.49 14.14
N ASN A 8 -8.18 -8.86 13.10
CA ASN A 8 -7.20 -7.98 12.46
C ASN A 8 -7.39 -7.97 10.93
N PRO A 9 -8.19 -7.05 10.39
CA PRO A 9 -8.39 -6.92 8.94
C PRO A 9 -7.09 -6.63 8.17
N SER A 10 -6.17 -5.86 8.74
CA SER A 10 -4.86 -5.55 8.12
C SER A 10 -3.94 -6.77 8.01
N GLY A 11 -4.23 -7.83 8.77
CA GLY A 11 -3.52 -9.10 8.68
C GLY A 11 -3.99 -9.99 7.53
N LEU A 12 -5.03 -9.63 6.80
CA LEU A 12 -5.55 -10.45 5.70
C LEU A 12 -4.57 -10.49 4.51
N ASN A 13 -4.48 -11.65 3.87
CA ASN A 13 -3.69 -11.79 2.66
C ASN A 13 -4.51 -11.32 1.46
N LYS A 14 -3.98 -10.36 0.70
CA LYS A 14 -4.60 -9.89 -0.55
C LYS A 14 -4.34 -10.91 -1.66
N VAL A 15 -5.41 -11.46 -2.26
CA VAL A 15 -5.32 -12.51 -3.29
C VAL A 15 -5.59 -11.97 -4.70
N GLY A 16 -5.97 -10.70 -4.82
CA GLY A 16 -6.27 -10.04 -6.10
C GLY A 16 -7.74 -9.66 -6.22
N ASP A 17 -8.10 -8.80 -7.17
CA ASP A 17 -9.49 -8.40 -7.47
C ASP A 17 -10.32 -7.98 -6.24
N ASN A 18 -9.69 -7.26 -5.30
CA ASN A 18 -10.28 -6.87 -4.00
C ASN A 18 -10.71 -8.05 -3.10
N MET A 19 -10.27 -9.27 -3.41
CA MET A 19 -10.45 -10.46 -2.59
C MET A 19 -9.32 -10.61 -1.57
N TYR A 20 -9.72 -11.10 -0.40
CA TYR A 20 -8.85 -11.31 0.75
C TYR A 20 -9.03 -12.73 1.29
N THR A 21 -7.94 -13.35 1.71
CA THR A 21 -7.96 -14.64 2.40
C THR A 21 -7.46 -14.50 3.83
N GLN A 22 -7.96 -15.39 4.68
CA GLN A 22 -7.52 -15.47 6.07
C GLN A 22 -6.02 -15.81 6.13
N SER A 23 -5.32 -15.19 7.05
CA SER A 23 -3.94 -15.52 7.41
C SER A 23 -3.86 -15.82 8.90
N ASN A 24 -2.72 -16.35 9.35
CA ASN A 24 -2.48 -16.53 10.78
C ASN A 24 -2.54 -15.20 11.56
N ASN A 25 -2.22 -14.07 10.90
CA ASN A 25 -2.23 -12.74 11.53
C ASN A 25 -3.61 -12.06 11.51
N SER A 26 -4.53 -12.49 10.65
CA SER A 26 -5.91 -11.96 10.64
C SER A 26 -6.81 -12.57 11.72
N GLY A 27 -6.46 -13.77 12.19
CA GLY A 27 -7.31 -14.61 13.02
C GLY A 27 -8.40 -15.33 12.21
N ILE A 28 -9.29 -16.02 12.93
CA ILE A 28 -10.36 -16.86 12.35
C ILE A 28 -11.54 -15.99 11.93
N ALA A 29 -12.12 -16.28 10.76
CA ALA A 29 -13.32 -15.61 10.27
C ALA A 29 -14.51 -15.79 11.23
N GLN A 30 -15.02 -14.67 11.75
CA GLN A 30 -16.21 -14.64 12.58
C GLN A 30 -17.42 -14.39 11.67
N VAL A 31 -18.19 -15.42 11.35
CA VAL A 31 -19.36 -15.33 10.46
C VAL A 31 -20.64 -15.09 11.26
N GLY A 32 -21.48 -14.16 10.81
CA GLY A 32 -22.78 -13.88 11.44
C GLY A 32 -23.70 -13.02 10.58
N PRO A 33 -24.94 -12.78 11.02
CA PRO A 33 -25.85 -11.87 10.32
C PRO A 33 -25.33 -10.42 10.39
N ALA A 34 -25.66 -9.63 9.37
CA ALA A 34 -25.39 -8.19 9.37
C ALA A 34 -26.09 -7.50 10.55
N ASN A 35 -25.54 -6.37 11.03
CA ASN A 35 -26.05 -5.62 12.18
C ASN A 35 -26.05 -6.37 13.54
N SER A 36 -25.26 -7.43 13.68
CA SER A 36 -25.11 -8.19 14.93
C SER A 36 -23.64 -8.51 15.24
N GLY A 37 -23.26 -8.42 16.52
CA GLY A 37 -21.89 -8.73 16.98
C GLY A 37 -20.82 -7.79 16.40
N GLY A 38 -21.09 -6.48 16.32
CA GLY A 38 -20.15 -5.46 15.82
C GLY A 38 -20.01 -5.41 14.29
N ARG A 39 -20.79 -6.18 13.56
CA ARG A 39 -20.80 -6.20 12.08
C ARG A 39 -21.62 -5.04 11.53
N GLY A 40 -21.13 -4.43 10.45
CA GLY A 40 -21.79 -3.31 9.78
C GLY A 40 -23.19 -3.63 9.26
N LYS A 41 -23.93 -2.59 8.89
CA LYS A 41 -25.24 -2.68 8.23
C LYS A 41 -25.07 -2.76 6.71
N PHE A 42 -25.94 -3.52 6.05
CA PHE A 42 -26.01 -3.54 4.60
C PHE A 42 -26.86 -2.36 4.11
N ASN A 43 -26.36 -1.57 3.16
CA ASN A 43 -27.09 -0.46 2.55
C ASN A 43 -27.35 -0.77 1.06
N PRO A 44 -28.53 -1.31 0.69
CA PRO A 44 -28.84 -1.69 -0.68
C PRO A 44 -28.84 -0.46 -1.61
N GLY A 45 -28.23 -0.60 -2.79
CA GLY A 45 -28.14 0.49 -3.78
C GLY A 45 -26.96 1.46 -3.57
N SER A 46 -26.15 1.26 -2.53
CA SER A 46 -24.89 2.00 -2.32
C SER A 46 -23.69 1.17 -2.78
N LEU A 47 -22.73 1.81 -3.47
CA LEU A 47 -21.45 1.21 -3.84
C LEU A 47 -20.34 1.87 -3.03
N GLU A 48 -19.51 1.07 -2.36
CA GLU A 48 -18.34 1.57 -1.64
C GLU A 48 -17.29 2.07 -2.64
N MET A 49 -17.02 3.37 -2.61
CA MET A 49 -15.96 3.99 -3.42
C MET A 49 -14.59 3.75 -2.78
N ALA A 50 -13.55 3.86 -3.60
CA ALA A 50 -12.18 3.84 -3.10
C ALA A 50 -11.97 4.96 -2.07
N ASN A 51 -11.26 4.66 -0.99
CA ASN A 51 -10.88 5.62 0.04
C ASN A 51 -9.61 6.43 -0.33
N VAL A 52 -9.21 6.41 -1.61
CA VAL A 52 -7.95 6.98 -2.10
C VAL A 52 -8.20 8.34 -2.72
N ASP A 53 -7.45 9.35 -2.29
CA ASP A 53 -7.42 10.66 -2.93
C ASP A 53 -6.38 10.66 -4.05
N LEU A 54 -6.86 10.80 -5.29
CA LEU A 54 -6.03 10.78 -6.48
C LEU A 54 -4.99 11.92 -6.51
N ALA A 55 -5.33 13.11 -6.00
CA ALA A 55 -4.40 14.24 -5.98
C ALA A 55 -3.23 13.99 -5.01
N GLN A 56 -3.51 13.37 -3.86
CA GLN A 56 -2.48 12.98 -2.89
C GLN A 56 -1.59 11.87 -3.45
N GLU A 57 -2.16 10.86 -4.11
CA GLU A 57 -1.37 9.78 -4.72
C GLU A 57 -0.46 10.29 -5.84
N PHE A 58 -0.93 11.22 -6.68
CA PHE A 58 -0.07 11.84 -7.68
C PHE A 58 1.06 12.66 -7.05
N SER A 59 0.78 13.40 -5.98
CA SER A 59 1.83 14.13 -5.24
C SER A 59 2.88 13.17 -4.65
N ASN A 60 2.45 12.09 -4.01
CA ASN A 60 3.33 11.05 -3.47
C ASN A 60 4.18 10.41 -4.58
N MET A 61 3.59 10.16 -5.75
CA MET A 61 4.31 9.64 -6.92
C MET A 61 5.39 10.64 -7.40
N ILE A 62 5.05 11.94 -7.49
CA ILE A 62 5.99 12.98 -7.90
C ILE A 62 7.15 13.08 -6.90
N ILE A 63 6.87 13.06 -5.60
CA ILE A 63 7.89 13.09 -4.54
C ILE A 63 8.82 11.89 -4.68
N THR A 64 8.25 10.70 -4.85
CA THR A 64 9.02 9.45 -5.03
C THR A 64 9.91 9.51 -6.27
N GLN A 65 9.38 9.99 -7.41
CA GLN A 65 10.14 10.14 -8.65
C GLN A 65 11.28 11.16 -8.51
N ARG A 66 11.01 12.31 -7.87
CA ARG A 66 12.03 13.34 -7.62
C ARG A 66 13.12 12.84 -6.68
N GLY A 67 12.75 12.09 -5.64
CA GLY A 67 13.72 11.42 -4.75
C GLY A 67 14.60 10.43 -5.50
N PHE A 68 14.02 9.60 -6.37
CA PHE A 68 14.77 8.67 -7.21
C PHE A 68 15.73 9.39 -8.18
N GLN A 69 15.28 10.46 -8.83
CA GLN A 69 16.11 11.28 -9.72
C GLN A 69 17.27 11.94 -8.98
N ALA A 70 17.01 12.52 -7.81
CA ALA A 70 18.03 13.15 -6.97
C ALA A 70 19.08 12.12 -6.52
N ASN A 71 18.64 10.96 -6.04
CA ASN A 71 19.54 9.88 -5.64
C ASN A 71 20.39 9.38 -6.82
N SER A 72 19.78 9.22 -8.00
CA SER A 72 20.50 8.82 -9.21
C SER A 72 21.55 9.85 -9.62
N LYS A 73 21.23 11.15 -9.54
CA LYS A 73 22.19 12.22 -9.86
C LYS A 73 23.35 12.28 -8.86
N ILE A 74 23.09 12.06 -7.56
CA ILE A 74 24.14 11.97 -6.54
C ILE A 74 25.11 10.84 -6.84
N ILE A 75 24.60 9.66 -7.25
CA ILE A 75 25.44 8.53 -7.63
C ILE A 75 26.33 8.90 -8.82
N SER A 76 25.75 9.45 -9.90
CA SER A 76 26.53 9.82 -11.09
C SER A 76 27.61 10.87 -10.80
N VAL A 77 27.30 11.90 -10.00
CA VAL A 77 28.29 12.92 -9.62
C VAL A 77 29.38 12.32 -8.74
N SER A 78 29.02 11.39 -7.85
CA SER A 78 29.99 10.68 -7.01
C SER A 78 30.93 9.82 -7.86
N ASP A 79 30.40 9.13 -8.87
CA ASP A 79 31.19 8.35 -9.83
C ASP A 79 32.14 9.23 -10.66
N GLU A 80 31.65 10.39 -11.14
CA GLU A 80 32.47 11.38 -11.86
C GLU A 80 33.63 11.90 -10.98
N MET A 81 33.36 12.28 -9.72
CA MET A 81 34.41 12.72 -8.79
C MET A 81 35.44 11.62 -8.49
N LEU A 82 34.99 10.37 -8.32
CA LEU A 82 35.89 9.23 -8.11
C LEU A 82 36.81 9.00 -9.31
N GLN A 83 36.28 9.15 -10.52
CA GLN A 83 37.05 9.02 -11.76
C GLN A 83 38.09 10.15 -11.88
N GLU A 84 37.72 11.39 -11.53
CA GLU A 84 38.62 12.54 -11.55
C GLU A 84 39.78 12.37 -10.54
N LEU A 85 39.47 11.92 -9.31
CA LEU A 85 40.48 11.60 -8.30
C LEU A 85 41.43 10.48 -8.73
N ALA A 86 40.92 9.44 -9.40
CA ALA A 86 41.74 8.34 -9.90
C ALA A 86 42.72 8.81 -10.99
N ASN A 87 42.31 9.76 -11.83
CA ASN A 87 43.16 10.34 -12.88
C ASN A 87 44.23 11.29 -12.30
N LEU A 88 43.96 11.97 -11.19
CA LEU A 88 44.90 12.87 -10.50
C LEU A 88 46.06 12.15 -9.78
N LYS A 89 45.91 10.85 -9.50
CA LYS A 89 46.95 10.02 -8.87
C LYS A 89 48.00 9.51 -9.87
N ARG A 90 47.82 9.77 -11.16
CA ARG A 90 48.74 9.39 -12.25
C ARG A 90 49.75 10.49 -12.52
#